data_AF-A0A2G6FFB0-F1
#
_entry.id   AF-A0A2G6FFB0-F1
#
_cell.length_a   1.000
_cell.length_b   1.000
_cell.length_c   1.000
_cell.angle_alpha   90.00
_cell.angle_beta   90.00
_cell.angle_gamma   90.00
#
_symmetry.space_group_name_H-M   'P 1'
#
loop_
_entity.id
_entity.type
_entity.pdbx_description
1 polymer ?
#
loop_
_entity_poly.entity_id
_entity_poly.type
_entity_poly.pdbx_seq_one_letter_code
_entity_poly.pdbx_strand_id
1 'polypeptide(L)' 'MPKTMGILGKKIGMTRVYSELGQAIPVTVVQAGPCKILQVKTQAADGYSAVQVGF' A
#
# COMPACT_ATOMS: atom_id res chain seq x y z
N MET A 1 17.11 -2.11 2.59
CA MET A 1 15.73 -1.56 2.51
C MET A 1 15.02 -2.22 1.33
N PRO A 2 13.73 -2.55 1.44
CA PRO A 2 12.99 -3.09 0.30
C PRO A 2 13.08 -2.10 -0.87
N LYS A 3 13.28 -2.64 -2.09
CA LYS A 3 13.53 -1.86 -3.31
C LYS A 3 12.26 -1.17 -3.86
N THR A 4 11.11 -1.42 -3.24
CA THR A 4 9.79 -1.00 -3.71
C THR A 4 9.15 0.04 -2.79
N MET A 5 8.56 1.07 -3.39
CA MET A 5 7.74 2.05 -2.70
C MET A 5 6.37 1.45 -2.38
N GLY A 6 5.92 1.60 -1.13
CA GLY A 6 4.61 1.14 -0.66
C GLY A 6 3.55 2.26 -0.66
N ILE A 7 2.29 1.86 -0.58
CA ILE A 7 1.14 2.78 -0.38
C ILE A 7 0.36 2.38 0.88
N LEU A 8 -0.40 3.33 1.42
CA LEU A 8 -1.32 3.09 2.52
C LEU A 8 -2.72 2.78 1.99
N GLY A 9 -3.44 1.93 2.71
CA GLY A 9 -4.82 1.61 2.39
C GLY A 9 -5.59 1.04 3.58
N LYS A 10 -6.92 1.16 3.53
CA LYS A 10 -7.85 0.64 4.52
C LYS A 10 -8.47 -0.65 4.01
N LYS A 11 -8.46 -1.71 4.83
CA LYS A 11 -9.25 -2.92 4.59
C LYS A 11 -10.74 -2.56 4.65
N ILE A 12 -11.46 -2.76 3.54
CA ILE A 12 -12.90 -2.45 3.44
C ILE A 12 -13.73 -3.72 3.63
N GLY A 13 -13.22 -4.86 3.18
CA GLY A 13 -13.94 -6.12 3.30
C GLY A 13 -13.31 -7.22 2.49
N MET A 14 -14.06 -8.29 2.28
CA MET A 14 -13.63 -9.45 1.50
C MET A 14 -14.73 -9.81 0.50
N THR A 15 -14.31 -10.18 -0.71
CA THR A 15 -15.19 -10.61 -1.81
C THR A 15 -14.54 -11.80 -2.52
N ARG A 16 -15.03 -12.19 -3.69
CA ARG A 16 -14.43 -13.23 -4.53
C ARG A 16 -14.38 -12.77 -5.98
N VAL A 17 -13.35 -13.20 -6.71
CA VAL A 17 -13.25 -13.08 -8.16
C VAL A 17 -13.29 -14.47 -8.78
N TYR A 18 -13.86 -14.59 -9.97
CA TYR A 18 -13.90 -15.87 -10.69
C TYR A 18 -12.78 -15.89 -11.73
N SER A 19 -11.99 -16.97 -11.75
CA SER A 19 -10.99 -17.19 -12.80
C SER A 19 -11.66 -17.59 -14.12
N GLU A 20 -10.90 -17.58 -15.21
CA GLU A 20 -11.36 -18.02 -16.54
C GLU A 20 -11.82 -19.49 -16.55
N LEU A 21 -11.30 -20.31 -15.63
CA LEU A 21 -11.68 -21.71 -15.43
C LEU A 21 -12.88 -21.87 -14.47
N GLY A 22 -13.54 -20.78 -14.07
CA GLY A 22 -14.70 -20.78 -13.19
C GLY A 22 -14.39 -20.93 -11.70
N GLN A 23 -13.13 -20.90 -11.28
CA GLN A 23 -12.77 -21.04 -9.86
C GLN A 23 -13.03 -19.76 -9.08
N ALA A 24 -13.67 -19.87 -7.92
CA ALA A 24 -13.91 -18.74 -7.02
C ALA A 24 -12.69 -18.48 -6.11
N ILE A 25 -12.02 -17.35 -6.32
CA ILE A 25 -10.82 -16.95 -5.57
C ILE A 25 -11.21 -15.88 -4.53
N PRO A 26 -11.02 -16.13 -3.22
CA PRO A 26 -11.31 -15.13 -2.19
C PRO A 26 -10.29 -13.99 -2.24
N VAL A 27 -10.75 -12.75 -2.13
CA VAL A 27 -9.92 -11.54 -2.19
C VAL A 27 -10.29 -10.55 -1.08
N THR A 28 -9.32 -9.75 -0.65
CA THR A 28 -9.55 -8.63 0.28
C THR A 28 -9.61 -7.32 -0.50
N VAL A 29 -10.66 -6.54 -0.28
CA VAL A 29 -10.78 -5.19 -0.87
C VAL A 29 -10.05 -4.20 0.03
N VAL A 30 -9.06 -3.52 -0.55
CA VAL A 30 -8.30 -2.46 0.11
C VAL A 30 -8.57 -1.15 -0.63
N GLN A 31 -9.13 -0.16 0.07
CA GLN A 31 -9.23 1.21 -0.46
C GLN A 31 -7.90 1.90 -0.22
N ALA A 32 -7.19 2.22 -1.30
CA ALA A 32 -5.93 2.93 -1.23
C ALA A 32 -6.12 4.44 -1.45
N GLY A 33 -5.36 5.23 -0.68
CA GLY A 33 -5.22 6.68 -0.87
C GLY A 33 -6.44 7.58 -0.60
N PRO A 34 -6.26 8.90 -0.81
CA PRO A 34 -5.06 9.54 -1.38
C PRO A 34 -3.82 9.44 -0.47
N CYS A 35 -2.71 8.94 -1.02
CA CYS A 35 -1.44 8.72 -0.30
C CYS A 35 -0.48 9.90 -0.48
N LYS A 36 -0.71 11.02 0.22
CA LYS A 36 0.12 12.23 0.03
C LYS A 36 1.47 12.08 0.73
N ILE A 37 2.56 12.48 0.07
CA ILE A 37 3.88 12.57 0.71
C ILE A 37 3.87 13.73 1.70
N LEU A 38 4.12 13.43 2.98
CA LEU A 38 4.19 14.43 4.05
C LEU A 38 5.62 14.88 4.32
N GLN A 39 6.57 13.93 4.32
CA GLN A 39 7.97 14.19 4.58
C GLN A 39 8.85 13.23 3.79
N VAL A 40 9.97 13.72 3.26
CA VAL A 40 11.08 12.91 2.77
C VAL A 40 12.20 12.98 3.80
N LYS A 41 12.58 11.83 4.34
CA LYS A 41 13.64 11.70 5.34
C LYS A 41 14.94 11.34 4.67
N THR A 42 16.03 11.96 5.11
CA THR A 42 17.35 11.81 4.50
C THR A 42 18.38 11.39 5.53
N GLN A 43 19.45 10.72 5.08
CA GLN A 43 20.54 10.29 5.94
C GLN A 43 21.17 11.46 6.73
N ALA A 44 21.28 12.65 6.11
CA ALA A 44 21.89 13.83 6.71
C ALA A 44 21.03 14.48 7.81
N ALA A 45 19.72 14.54 7.62
CA ALA A 45 18.82 15.21 8.56
C ALA A 45 18.19 14.27 9.60
N ASP A 46 17.90 13.02 9.21
CA ASP A 46 17.09 12.08 10.02
C ASP A 46 17.85 10.82 10.44
N GLY A 47 19.08 10.61 9.95
CA GLY A 47 19.88 9.41 10.24
C GLY A 47 19.47 8.16 9.46
N TYR A 48 18.50 8.28 8.54
CA TYR A 48 18.08 7.22 7.62
C TYR A 48 17.32 7.79 6.42
N SER A 49 17.21 7.01 5.35
CA SER A 49 16.39 7.35 4.18
C SER A 49 14.99 6.75 4.31
N ALA A 50 13.93 7.56 4.19
CA ALA A 50 12.54 7.06 4.15
C ALA A 50 11.58 8.10 3.57
N VAL A 51 10.34 7.68 3.27
CA VAL A 51 9.25 8.58 2.88
C VAL A 51 8.08 8.37 3.83
N GLN A 52 7.58 9.47 4.40
CA GLN A 52 6.37 9.48 5.20
C GLN A 52 5.17 9.78 4.30
N VAL A 53 4.17 8.90 4.37
CA VAL A 53 2.94 8.96 3.58
C VAL A 53 1.76 9.22 4.51
N GLY A 54 0.89 10.17 4.15
CA GLY A 54 -0.38 10.42 4.81
C GLY A 54 -1.51 9.64 4.14
N PHE A 55 -2.50 9.23 4.93
CA PHE A 55 -3.71 8.50 4.51
C PHE A 55 -4.91 8.99 5.32
#